data_AF-A0A524GK83-F1
#
_entry.id   AF-A0A524GK83-F1
#
_cell.length_a   1.000
_cell.length_b   1.000
_cell.length_c   1.000
_cell.angle_alpha   90.00
_cell.angle_beta   90.00
_cell.angle_gamma   90.00
#
_symmetry.space_group_name_H-M   'P 1'
#
loop_
_entity.id
_entity.type
_entity.pdbx_description
1 polymer ?
#
loop_
_entity_poly.entity_id
_entity_poly.type
_entity_poly.pdbx_seq_one_letter_code
_entity_poly.pdbx_strand_id
1 'polypeptide(L)'
;MKVLISLISMLLVAGLLVTGPGCKKSTESNKTPAVTKVPTTTTAAKIQTICPVEGGKIDKNVYVDYQGKRVYFCCADCKAKFNADSAKYVKQMEDKAIVLEKISK
;
A
#
# COMPACT_ATOMS: atom_id res chain seq x y z
N MET A 1 23.32 2.01 -40.12
CA MET A 1 24.72 2.24 -39.69
C MET A 1 24.75 2.90 -38.31
N LYS A 2 24.70 2.11 -37.23
CA LYS A 2 24.95 2.62 -35.86
C LYS A 2 25.26 1.52 -34.83
N VAL A 3 25.62 0.31 -35.25
CA VAL A 3 25.69 -0.89 -34.38
C VAL A 3 27.13 -1.36 -34.10
N LEU A 4 28.12 -0.48 -34.15
CA LEU A 4 29.55 -0.89 -34.16
C LEU A 4 30.42 -0.23 -33.06
N ILE A 5 29.95 -0.16 -31.81
CA ILE A 5 30.76 0.42 -30.70
C ILE A 5 30.82 -0.47 -29.44
N SER A 6 30.18 -1.65 -29.39
CA SER A 6 30.10 -2.45 -28.15
C SER A 6 31.10 -3.61 -28.05
N LEU A 7 32.37 -3.41 -28.43
CA LEU A 7 33.42 -4.46 -28.39
C LEU A 7 34.76 -4.05 -27.75
N ILE A 8 34.80 -3.02 -26.90
CA ILE A 8 36.04 -2.65 -26.20
C ILE A 8 35.77 -2.58 -24.70
N SER A 9 36.07 -3.68 -24.00
CA SER A 9 36.94 -3.68 -22.80
C SER A 9 36.74 -4.98 -22.03
N MET A 10 37.37 -6.00 -22.57
CA MET A 10 37.97 -7.08 -21.79
C MET A 10 38.98 -6.44 -20.83
N LEU A 11 38.69 -6.40 -19.52
CA LEU A 11 39.71 -6.24 -18.48
C LEU A 11 39.22 -6.86 -17.16
N LEU A 12 39.59 -8.12 -17.02
CA LEU A 12 39.94 -8.80 -15.79
C LEU A 12 40.17 -7.86 -14.59
N VAL A 13 39.27 -7.92 -13.62
CA VAL A 13 39.64 -7.73 -12.21
C VAL A 13 39.21 -9.00 -11.48
N ALA A 14 40.17 -9.90 -11.35
CA ALA A 14 40.12 -11.00 -10.41
C ALA A 14 40.26 -10.45 -8.98
N GLY A 15 39.53 -11.06 -8.04
CA GLY A 15 39.83 -11.01 -6.61
C GLY A 15 39.07 -9.94 -5.83
N LEU A 16 37.98 -10.33 -5.16
CA LEU A 16 38.03 -10.62 -3.72
C LEU A 16 36.70 -11.26 -3.29
N LEU A 17 36.69 -12.59 -3.16
CA LEU A 17 35.66 -13.31 -2.40
C LEU A 17 35.82 -12.94 -0.92
N VAL A 18 35.08 -11.93 -0.48
CA VAL A 18 34.84 -11.64 0.93
C VAL A 18 33.82 -12.65 1.44
N THR A 19 34.30 -13.76 1.99
CA THR A 19 33.51 -14.66 2.83
C THR A 19 33.61 -14.20 4.29
N GLY A 20 32.53 -13.64 4.83
CA GLY A 20 32.37 -13.30 6.24
C GLY A 20 30.88 -13.28 6.62
N PRO A 21 30.50 -13.81 7.80
CA PRO A 21 29.16 -14.32 8.09
C PRO A 21 28.22 -13.22 8.58
N GLY A 22 26.93 -13.33 8.27
CA GLY A 22 25.92 -12.51 8.93
C GLY A 22 24.68 -12.29 8.09
N CYS A 23 23.60 -12.93 8.52
CA CYS A 23 22.23 -12.71 8.10
C CYS A 23 21.96 -11.27 7.67
N LYS A 24 21.66 -11.08 6.38
CA LYS A 24 20.88 -9.97 5.90
C LYS A 24 19.58 -10.57 5.40
N LYS A 25 18.48 -10.26 6.07
CA LYS A 25 17.19 -10.24 5.38
C LYS A 25 16.63 -8.84 5.54
N SER A 26 16.77 -8.11 4.43
CA SER A 26 15.94 -7.03 3.92
C SER A 26 15.58 -5.91 4.89
N THR A 27 16.16 -4.72 4.77
CA THR A 27 15.62 -3.65 3.89
C THR A 27 14.10 -3.67 3.82
N GLU A 28 13.46 -2.86 4.65
CA GLU A 28 12.74 -1.66 4.22
C GLU A 28 11.66 -1.33 5.25
N SER A 29 11.89 -0.29 6.05
CA SER A 29 10.92 0.77 6.33
C SER A 29 11.49 1.67 7.43
N ASN A 30 12.58 2.37 7.12
CA ASN A 30 12.71 3.72 7.64
C ASN A 30 11.87 4.62 6.72
N LYS A 31 10.56 4.58 6.96
CA LYS A 31 9.65 5.67 6.67
C LYS A 31 8.70 5.74 7.86
N THR A 32 9.12 6.54 8.82
CA THR A 32 8.24 7.56 9.36
C THR A 32 7.82 8.46 8.19
N PRO A 33 6.55 8.50 7.81
CA PRO A 33 5.79 9.73 7.75
C PRO A 33 5.08 9.84 9.10
N ALA A 34 5.34 10.79 10.00
CA ALA A 34 5.47 12.22 9.74
C ALA A 34 4.64 12.67 8.52
N VAL A 35 3.40 12.17 8.44
CA VAL A 35 2.32 12.98 7.89
C VAL A 35 1.43 13.31 9.07
N THR A 36 1.81 14.41 9.71
CA THR A 36 0.88 15.36 10.30
C THR A 36 -0.17 15.71 9.25
N LYS A 37 -1.20 14.87 9.14
CA LYS A 37 -2.54 15.26 8.74
C LYS A 37 -3.47 14.40 9.58
N VAL A 38 -3.62 14.80 10.84
CA VAL A 38 -4.89 14.61 11.52
C VAL A 38 -5.80 15.70 10.93
N PRO A 39 -6.70 15.43 9.98
CA PRO A 39 -7.85 16.30 9.81
C PRO A 39 -8.76 16.01 10.99
N THR A 40 -8.52 16.75 12.08
CA THR A 40 -9.51 17.03 13.10
C THR A 40 -10.56 17.92 12.45
N THR A 41 -11.44 17.33 11.66
CA THR A 41 -12.63 18.02 11.18
C THR A 41 -13.83 17.20 11.60
N THR A 42 -14.46 17.66 12.67
CA THR A 42 -15.80 17.29 13.13
C THR A 42 -16.79 17.54 11.99
N THR A 43 -16.92 16.57 11.09
CA THR A 43 -18.00 16.47 10.10
C THR A 43 -18.62 15.10 10.31
N ALA A 44 -19.95 15.08 10.49
CA ALA A 44 -20.73 13.90 10.80
C ALA A 44 -20.36 12.72 9.89
N ALA A 45 -19.54 11.85 10.45
CA ALA A 45 -18.93 10.69 9.86
C ALA A 45 -19.98 9.68 9.39
N LYS A 46 -20.24 9.57 8.08
CA LYS A 46 -21.16 8.54 7.58
C LYS A 46 -20.46 7.18 7.65
N ILE A 47 -21.04 6.25 8.42
CA ILE A 47 -20.58 4.87 8.51
C ILE A 47 -20.53 4.27 7.11
N GLN A 48 -19.46 3.55 6.81
CA GLN A 48 -19.37 2.81 5.56
C GLN A 48 -20.48 1.75 5.50
N THR A 49 -21.37 1.87 4.53
CA THR A 49 -22.42 0.87 4.23
C THR A 49 -22.30 0.30 2.81
N ILE A 50 -21.44 0.91 1.98
CA ILE A 50 -21.28 0.60 0.57
C ILE A 50 -19.82 0.24 0.27
N CYS A 51 -19.63 -0.77 -0.58
CA CYS A 51 -18.33 -1.22 -1.06
C CYS A 51 -17.69 -0.13 -1.93
N PRO A 52 -16.45 0.31 -1.62
CA PRO A 52 -15.79 1.39 -2.36
C PRO A 52 -15.30 0.96 -3.75
N VAL A 53 -15.27 -0.34 -4.04
CA VAL A 53 -14.79 -0.89 -5.31
C VAL A 53 -15.92 -0.97 -6.34
N GLU A 54 -17.03 -1.62 -5.98
CA GLU A 54 -18.14 -1.92 -6.93
C GLU A 54 -19.48 -1.32 -6.50
N GLY A 55 -19.58 -0.66 -5.34
CA GLY A 55 -20.83 -0.02 -4.90
C GLY A 55 -21.88 -0.98 -4.31
N GLY A 56 -21.54 -2.26 -4.11
CA GLY A 56 -22.42 -3.23 -3.46
C GLY A 56 -22.59 -3.01 -1.95
N LYS A 57 -23.55 -3.72 -1.32
CA LYS A 57 -23.68 -3.77 0.14
C LYS A 57 -22.44 -4.43 0.77
N ILE A 58 -21.90 -3.85 1.83
CA ILE A 58 -20.74 -4.42 2.52
C ILE A 58 -21.09 -5.69 3.30
N ASP A 59 -20.12 -6.59 3.40
CA ASP A 59 -20.10 -7.71 4.34
C ASP A 59 -19.09 -7.41 5.45
N LYS A 60 -19.51 -7.52 6.71
CA LYS A 60 -18.64 -7.27 7.87
C LYS A 60 -17.56 -8.34 8.06
N ASN A 61 -17.70 -9.50 7.42
CA ASN A 61 -16.69 -10.56 7.42
C ASN A 61 -15.57 -10.31 6.40
N VAL A 62 -15.81 -9.45 5.40
CA VAL A 62 -14.83 -9.15 4.36
C VAL A 62 -14.27 -7.75 4.57
N TYR A 63 -13.12 -7.67 5.24
CA TYR A 63 -12.48 -6.40 5.56
C TYR A 63 -10.96 -6.41 5.38
N VAL A 64 -10.40 -5.20 5.30
CA VAL A 64 -8.97 -4.90 5.35
C VAL A 64 -8.74 -3.77 6.33
N ASP A 65 -7.67 -3.91 7.11
CA ASP A 65 -7.22 -2.89 8.03
C ASP A 65 -6.14 -2.05 7.33
N TYR A 66 -6.47 -0.80 6.99
CA TYR A 66 -5.61 0.12 6.25
C TYR A 66 -5.45 1.43 7.03
N GLN A 67 -4.20 1.81 7.35
CA GLN A 67 -3.85 3.01 8.10
C GLN A 67 -4.64 3.20 9.42
N GLY A 68 -4.78 2.11 10.19
CA GLY A 68 -5.51 2.11 11.47
C GLY A 68 -7.03 2.25 11.34
N LYS A 69 -7.56 2.08 10.13
CA LYS A 69 -8.99 2.07 9.85
C LYS A 69 -9.39 0.78 9.15
N ARG A 70 -10.57 0.26 9.46
CA ARG A 70 -11.14 -0.91 8.84
C ARG A 70 -12.03 -0.52 7.67
N VAL A 71 -11.73 -1.08 6.50
CA VAL A 71 -12.50 -0.95 5.27
C VAL A 71 -13.22 -2.26 5.01
N TYR A 72 -14.54 -2.19 4.85
CA TYR A 72 -15.38 -3.34 4.54
C TYR A 72 -15.63 -3.45 3.03
N PHE A 73 -15.88 -4.66 2.54
CA PHE A 73 -16.12 -4.95 1.12
C PHE A 73 -17.33 -5.87 0.96
N CYS A 74 -17.91 -5.89 -0.25
CA CYS A 74 -19.02 -6.79 -0.56
C CYS A 74 -18.57 -8.22 -0.86
N CYS A 75 -17.31 -8.43 -1.28
CA CYS A 75 -16.77 -9.74 -1.65
C CYS A 75 -15.24 -9.78 -1.56
N ALA A 76 -14.68 -11.00 -1.58
CA ALA A 76 -13.23 -11.24 -1.51
C ALA A 76 -12.48 -10.61 -2.70
N ASP A 77 -13.06 -10.61 -3.90
CA ASP A 77 -12.48 -9.97 -5.09
C ASP A 77 -12.33 -8.46 -4.92
N CYS A 78 -13.32 -7.80 -4.31
CA CYS A 78 -13.22 -6.38 -3.97
C CYS A 78 -12.08 -6.12 -2.98
N LYS A 79 -11.91 -6.99 -1.98
CA LYS A 79 -10.77 -6.93 -1.07
C LYS A 79 -9.45 -7.10 -1.82
N ALA A 80 -9.36 -8.03 -2.78
CA ALA A 80 -8.15 -8.22 -3.57
C ALA A 80 -7.82 -6.98 -4.43
N LYS A 81 -8.80 -6.41 -5.12
CA LYS A 81 -8.64 -5.16 -5.89
C LYS A 81 -8.24 -3.98 -5.02
N PHE A 82 -8.82 -3.87 -3.83
CA PHE A 82 -8.41 -2.85 -2.86
C PHE A 82 -6.95 -3.01 -2.44
N ASN A 83 -6.46 -4.23 -2.22
CA ASN A 83 -5.05 -4.45 -1.88
C ASN A 83 -4.11 -4.13 -3.04
N ALA A 84 -4.55 -4.29 -4.29
CA ALA A 84 -3.77 -3.89 -5.46
C ALA A 84 -3.63 -2.36 -5.58
N ASP A 85 -4.70 -1.60 -5.31
CA ASP A 85 -4.77 -0.16 -5.54
C ASP A 85 -5.35 0.63 -4.35
N SER A 86 -4.87 0.38 -3.13
CA SER A 86 -5.49 0.90 -1.89
C SER A 86 -5.56 2.44 -1.87
N ALA A 87 -4.51 3.10 -2.37
CA ALA A 87 -4.42 4.56 -2.43
C ALA A 87 -5.54 5.18 -3.29
N LYS A 88 -5.91 4.53 -4.40
CA LYS A 88 -6.97 5.01 -5.30
C LYS A 88 -8.32 5.00 -4.59
N TYR A 89 -8.67 3.89 -3.94
CA TYR A 89 -9.95 3.74 -3.26
C TYR A 89 -10.05 4.57 -2.00
N VAL A 90 -8.96 4.74 -1.27
CA VAL A 90 -8.92 5.61 -0.07
C VAL A 90 -9.19 7.05 -0.45
N LYS A 91 -8.56 7.56 -1.51
CA LYS A 91 -8.83 8.92 -2.01
C LYS A 91 -10.30 9.11 -2.36
N GLN A 92 -10.90 8.16 -3.07
CA GLN A 92 -12.34 8.18 -3.40
C GLN A 92 -13.25 8.14 -2.17
N MET A 93 -12.84 7.48 -1.08
CA MET A 93 -13.60 7.45 0.17
C MET A 93 -13.45 8.74 0.97
N GLU A 94 -12.28 9.38 0.93
CA GLU A 94 -12.03 10.70 1.51
C GLU A 94 -12.89 11.78 0.82
N ASP A 95 -12.98 11.76 -0.52
CA ASP A 95 -13.86 12.63 -1.30
C ASP A 95 -15.35 12.43 -0.93
N LYS A 96 -15.73 11.21 -0.53
CA LYS A 96 -17.10 10.87 -0.11
C LYS A 96 -17.36 11.09 1.39
N ALA A 97 -16.38 11.59 2.15
CA ALA A 97 -16.43 11.75 3.60
C ALA A 97 -16.90 10.49 4.34
N ILE A 98 -16.55 9.30 3.82
CA ILE A 98 -16.89 8.01 4.45
C ILE A 98 -15.93 7.79 5.61
N VAL A 99 -16.48 7.56 6.80
CA VAL A 99 -15.67 7.25 7.96
C VAL A 99 -15.56 5.76 8.13
N LEU A 100 -14.32 5.32 7.98
CA LEU A 100 -13.88 3.97 8.23
C LEU A 100 -13.77 3.74 9.73
N GLU A 101 -14.18 2.55 10.16
CA GLU A 101 -14.18 2.17 11.56
C GLU A 101 -12.74 2.24 12.10
N LYS A 102 -12.49 3.05 13.13
CA LYS A 102 -11.18 3.10 13.77
C LYS A 102 -10.96 1.80 14.54
N ILE A 103 -9.83 1.17 14.28
CA ILE A 103 -9.44 -0.05 14.97
C ILE A 103 -8.67 0.39 16.21
N SER A 104 -9.39 0.59 17.30
CA SER A 104 -8.81 0.83 18.62
C SER A 104 -8.47 -0.54 19.19
N LYS A 105 -7.19 -0.95 19.14
CA LYS A 105 -6.71 -2.10 19.90
C LYS A 105 -5.92 -1.61 21.10
#